data_AF-A0A8J2TWX0-F1
#
_entry.id   AF-A0A8J2TWX0-F1
#
_cell.length_a   1.000
_cell.length_b   1.000
_cell.length_c   1.000
_cell.angle_alpha   90.00
_cell.angle_beta   90.00
_cell.angle_gamma   90.00
#
_symmetry.space_group_name_H-M   'P 1'
#
loop_
_entity.id
_entity.type
_entity.pdbx_description
1 polymer ?
#
loop_
_entity_poly.entity_id
_entity_poly.type
_entity_poly.pdbx_seq_one_letter_code
_entity_poly.pdbx_strand_id
1 'polypeptide(L)'
;MAPPFLAFAPPAPALAVSGILLLGLSACTAEGTIAGDWTEPEWMVNQAADRENFVLELQACMDGLGWDREVDEYGGSPDPFFDTEEMSRFDSDKDACLIQMGIDLEAVRSGPTVESLSTRYAQELDVRECLIAQGIEMESEPPSEDEFIEEGLSSDDSGEAWWAYGDPAVIAAGPERNAELLTVCPEPWVFGAE
;
A
#
# COMPACT_ATOMS: atom_id res chain seq x y z
N MET A 1 11.17 -55.47 18.29
CA MET A 1 10.02 -55.90 19.12
C MET A 1 8.84 -55.02 18.75
N ALA A 2 7.92 -55.57 17.94
CA ALA A 2 6.73 -54.90 17.47
C ALA A 2 5.50 -55.58 18.12
N PRO A 3 4.52 -54.84 18.66
CA PRO A 3 3.29 -55.43 19.14
C PRO A 3 2.30 -55.75 17.99
N PRO A 4 1.44 -56.75 18.17
CA PRO A 4 0.61 -57.33 17.12
C PRO A 4 -0.65 -56.51 16.81
N PHE A 5 -1.00 -56.53 15.52
CA PHE A 5 -2.26 -56.09 14.95
C PHE A 5 -3.44 -56.87 15.56
N LEU A 6 -4.42 -56.15 16.09
CA LEU A 6 -5.77 -56.67 16.31
C LEU A 6 -6.73 -56.03 15.29
N ALA A 7 -7.17 -56.86 14.35
CA ALA A 7 -8.22 -56.55 13.40
C ALA A 7 -9.57 -56.54 14.13
N PHE A 8 -10.29 -55.42 14.05
CA PHE A 8 -11.67 -55.31 14.51
C PHE A 8 -12.59 -55.20 13.29
N ALA A 9 -13.56 -56.10 13.20
CA ALA A 9 -14.55 -56.15 12.12
C ALA A 9 -15.61 -55.04 12.27
N PRO A 10 -16.23 -54.59 11.16
CA PRO A 10 -17.11 -53.42 11.14
C PRO A 10 -18.57 -53.79 11.48
N PRO A 11 -19.34 -52.91 12.15
CA PRO A 11 -20.79 -52.95 12.12
C PRO A 11 -21.37 -52.18 10.93
N ALA A 12 -22.46 -52.74 10.40
CA ALA A 12 -23.22 -52.34 9.22
C ALA A 12 -23.94 -50.96 9.35
N PRO A 13 -24.48 -50.41 8.24
CA PRO A 13 -24.83 -49.00 8.12
C PRO A 13 -26.19 -48.67 8.75
N ALA A 14 -26.22 -47.62 9.58
CA ALA A 14 -27.45 -46.99 10.03
C ALA A 14 -27.80 -45.82 9.10
N LEU A 15 -28.86 -45.99 8.31
CA LEU A 15 -29.55 -44.92 7.59
C LEU A 15 -30.14 -43.94 8.61
N ALA A 16 -29.66 -42.70 8.61
CA ALA A 16 -30.25 -41.60 9.37
C ALA A 16 -30.51 -40.41 8.44
N VAL A 17 -31.75 -40.38 7.95
CA VAL A 17 -32.67 -39.24 7.80
C VAL A 17 -32.04 -37.85 7.59
N SER A 18 -32.30 -37.33 6.39
CA SER A 18 -32.30 -35.92 6.00
C SER A 18 -32.89 -35.01 7.08
N GLY A 19 -32.06 -34.11 7.61
CA GLY A 19 -32.47 -32.92 8.32
C GLY A 19 -31.84 -31.71 7.64
N ILE A 20 -32.61 -31.05 6.77
CA ILE A 20 -32.25 -29.74 6.19
C ILE A 20 -32.27 -28.74 7.35
N LEU A 21 -31.11 -28.45 7.94
CA LEU A 21 -30.94 -27.25 8.76
C LEU A 21 -30.70 -26.09 7.79
N LEU A 22 -31.78 -25.41 7.43
CA LEU A 22 -31.73 -24.03 6.95
C LEU A 22 -31.22 -23.16 8.12
N LEU A 23 -29.91 -23.10 8.28
CA LEU A 23 -29.28 -22.04 9.06
C LEU A 23 -29.52 -20.75 8.28
N GLY A 24 -30.47 -19.96 8.78
CA GLY A 24 -30.64 -18.59 8.38
C GLY A 24 -29.32 -17.86 8.56
N LEU A 25 -28.66 -17.56 7.44
CA LEU A 25 -27.64 -16.54 7.33
C LEU A 25 -28.34 -15.21 7.57
N SER A 26 -28.54 -14.90 8.85
CA SER A 26 -28.97 -13.60 9.32
C SER A 26 -27.78 -12.66 9.24
N ALA A 27 -27.84 -11.74 8.28
CA ALA A 27 -27.26 -10.40 8.33
C ALA A 27 -25.81 -10.26 8.83
N CYS A 28 -24.85 -10.36 7.91
CA CYS A 28 -23.72 -9.44 7.90
C CYS A 28 -23.87 -8.50 6.70
N THR A 29 -24.94 -7.71 6.70
CA THR A 29 -24.93 -6.46 5.95
C THR A 29 -24.69 -5.37 6.97
N ALA A 30 -23.42 -5.09 7.23
CA ALA A 30 -23.06 -3.79 7.77
C ALA A 30 -23.24 -2.80 6.61
N GLU A 31 -24.50 -2.45 6.31
CA GLU A 31 -24.85 -1.27 5.54
C GLU A 31 -24.57 -0.06 6.43
N GLY A 32 -23.28 0.23 6.63
CA GLY A 32 -22.84 1.59 6.84
C GLY A 32 -23.26 2.35 5.60
N THR A 33 -24.22 3.26 5.76
CA THR A 33 -24.70 4.07 4.66
C THR A 33 -23.57 5.03 4.32
N ILE A 34 -22.78 4.70 3.29
CA ILE A 34 -21.77 5.63 2.76
C ILE A 34 -22.55 6.80 2.16
N ALA A 35 -22.43 7.96 2.79
CA ALA A 35 -22.98 9.19 2.28
C ALA A 35 -22.07 9.69 1.15
N GLY A 36 -22.37 9.27 -0.09
CA GLY A 36 -21.70 9.69 -1.31
C GLY A 36 -21.28 8.49 -2.17
N ASP A 37 -21.59 8.53 -3.46
CA ASP A 37 -21.17 7.52 -4.45
C ASP A 37 -19.68 7.68 -4.78
N TRP A 38 -18.79 7.65 -3.78
CA TRP A 38 -17.35 7.59 -4.05
C TRP A 38 -17.05 6.31 -4.83
N THR A 39 -16.34 6.49 -5.95
CA THR A 39 -15.91 5.39 -6.81
C THR A 39 -14.40 5.34 -6.74
N GLU A 40 -13.87 4.16 -6.40
CA GLU A 40 -12.44 3.93 -6.32
C GLU A 40 -11.76 4.26 -7.65
N PRO A 41 -10.76 5.17 -7.67
CA PRO A 41 -10.04 5.52 -8.88
C PRO A 41 -9.11 4.39 -9.30
N GLU A 42 -8.84 4.29 -10.60
CA GLU A 42 -8.04 3.22 -11.20
C GLU A 42 -6.64 3.10 -10.58
N TRP A 43 -6.02 4.22 -10.22
CA TRP A 43 -4.69 4.21 -9.60
C TRP A 43 -4.69 3.50 -8.24
N MET A 44 -5.75 3.61 -7.43
CA MET A 44 -5.85 2.89 -6.15
C MET A 44 -6.00 1.38 -6.38
N VAL A 45 -6.83 1.00 -7.36
CA VAL A 45 -7.07 -0.40 -7.74
C VAL A 45 -5.77 -1.09 -8.17
N ASN A 46 -4.95 -0.39 -8.96
CA ASN A 46 -3.74 -0.97 -9.54
C ASN A 46 -2.52 -0.88 -8.61
N GLN A 47 -2.49 0.06 -7.66
CA GLN A 47 -1.29 0.36 -6.88
C GLN A 47 -0.69 -0.86 -6.15
N ALA A 48 -1.53 -1.72 -5.58
CA ALA A 48 -1.04 -2.90 -4.87
C ALA A 48 -0.29 -3.86 -5.81
N ALA A 49 -0.80 -4.06 -7.03
CA ALA A 49 -0.15 -4.87 -8.05
C ALA A 49 1.11 -4.18 -8.58
N ASP A 50 1.08 -2.86 -8.77
CA ASP A 50 2.24 -2.10 -9.25
C ASP A 50 3.40 -2.13 -8.24
N ARG A 51 3.10 -2.01 -6.94
CA ARG A 51 4.07 -2.17 -5.84
C ARG A 51 4.70 -3.56 -5.83
N GLU A 52 3.87 -4.61 -5.93
CA GLU A 52 4.34 -5.99 -5.95
C GLU A 52 5.26 -6.24 -7.17
N ASN A 53 4.84 -5.80 -8.36
CA ASN A 53 5.61 -5.95 -9.59
C ASN A 53 6.94 -5.21 -9.51
N PHE A 54 6.95 -3.99 -8.97
CA PHE A 54 8.19 -3.22 -8.77
C PHE A 54 9.17 -3.92 -7.85
N VAL A 55 8.71 -4.41 -6.69
CA VAL A 55 9.58 -5.13 -5.75
C VAL A 55 10.13 -6.39 -6.41
N LEU A 56 9.30 -7.16 -7.13
CA LEU A 56 9.73 -8.38 -7.81
C LEU A 56 10.78 -8.10 -8.90
N GLU A 57 10.58 -7.08 -9.72
CA GLU A 57 11.50 -6.71 -10.79
C GLU A 57 12.82 -6.16 -10.26
N LEU A 58 12.76 -5.27 -9.25
CA LEU A 58 13.94 -4.70 -8.62
C LEU A 58 14.73 -5.77 -7.87
N GLN A 59 14.07 -6.62 -7.08
CA GLN A 59 14.70 -7.75 -6.39
C GLN A 59 15.40 -8.67 -7.39
N ALA A 60 14.74 -9.05 -8.49
CA ALA A 60 15.33 -9.93 -9.50
C ALA A 60 16.59 -9.32 -10.15
N CYS A 61 16.59 -8.01 -10.38
CA CYS A 61 17.78 -7.31 -10.87
C CYS A 61 18.92 -7.29 -9.85
N MET A 62 18.61 -6.98 -8.59
CA MET A 62 19.59 -6.94 -7.49
C MET A 62 20.20 -8.32 -7.20
N ASP A 63 19.39 -9.37 -7.20
CA ASP A 63 19.84 -10.77 -7.12
C ASP A 63 20.80 -11.11 -8.28
N GLY A 64 20.48 -10.64 -9.48
CA GLY A 64 21.32 -10.80 -10.67
C GLY A 64 22.68 -10.13 -10.58
N LEU A 65 22.79 -9.07 -9.78
CA LEU A 65 24.04 -8.36 -9.46
C LEU A 65 24.78 -8.98 -8.26
N GLY A 66 24.20 -9.99 -7.61
CA GLY A 66 24.81 -10.75 -6.52
C GLY A 66 24.52 -10.20 -5.12
N TRP A 67 23.52 -9.35 -4.97
CA TRP A 67 23.03 -8.94 -3.67
C TRP A 67 22.21 -10.06 -3.03
N ASP A 68 22.52 -10.40 -1.77
CA ASP A 68 21.75 -11.34 -0.94
C ASP A 68 21.04 -10.54 0.15
N ARG A 69 20.11 -9.67 -0.27
CA ARG A 69 19.34 -8.75 0.58
C ARG A 69 17.94 -8.55 0.00
N GLU A 70 16.97 -8.38 0.88
CA GLU A 70 15.61 -8.00 0.49
C GLU A 70 15.57 -6.53 0.06
N VAL A 71 14.79 -6.25 -0.98
CA VAL A 71 14.45 -4.89 -1.42
C VAL A 71 13.04 -4.55 -0.95
N ASP A 72 12.87 -3.35 -0.39
CA ASP A 72 11.55 -2.86 0.01
C ASP A 72 10.83 -2.11 -1.14
N GLU A 73 9.57 -1.76 -0.91
CA GLU A 73 8.72 -1.05 -1.88
C GLU A 73 9.15 0.39 -2.20
N TYR A 74 10.18 0.90 -1.53
CA TYR A 74 10.80 2.19 -1.82
C TYR A 74 12.15 2.02 -2.54
N GLY A 75 12.50 0.79 -2.90
CA GLY A 75 13.78 0.42 -3.50
C GLY A 75 14.95 0.40 -2.53
N GLY A 76 14.68 0.50 -1.23
CA GLY A 76 15.67 0.40 -0.16
C GLY A 76 15.96 -1.04 0.24
N SER A 77 16.65 -1.19 1.37
CA SER A 77 16.84 -2.48 2.06
C SER A 77 16.35 -2.30 3.50
N PRO A 78 15.46 -3.17 4.00
CA PRO A 78 15.01 -3.09 5.40
C PRO A 78 16.16 -3.40 6.39
N ASP A 79 17.17 -4.15 5.93
CA ASP A 79 18.38 -4.43 6.70
C ASP A 79 19.37 -3.26 6.66
N PRO A 80 19.96 -2.86 7.80
CA PRO A 80 20.93 -1.77 7.83
C PRO A 80 22.23 -2.12 7.10
N PHE A 81 22.89 -1.09 6.57
CA PHE A 81 24.28 -1.15 6.12
C PHE A 81 25.21 -0.76 7.27
N PHE A 82 26.29 -1.53 7.45
CA PHE A 82 27.32 -1.23 8.45
C PHE A 82 28.59 -0.64 7.83
N ASP A 83 28.63 -0.57 6.50
CA ASP A 83 29.76 -0.10 5.72
C ASP A 83 29.28 0.88 4.64
N THR A 84 29.92 2.04 4.59
CA THR A 84 29.54 3.11 3.64
C THR A 84 29.90 2.76 2.20
N GLU A 85 30.94 1.95 1.99
CA GLU A 85 31.31 1.49 0.66
C GLU A 85 30.29 0.47 0.14
N GLU A 86 29.87 -0.49 0.96
CA GLU A 86 28.76 -1.41 0.65
C GLU A 86 27.48 -0.67 0.30
N MET A 87 27.06 0.30 1.13
CA MET A 87 25.88 1.14 0.87
C MET A 87 26.00 1.88 -0.46
N SER A 88 27.15 2.51 -0.74
CA SER A 88 27.36 3.24 -1.99
C SER A 88 27.32 2.34 -3.23
N ARG A 89 27.79 1.09 -3.12
CA ARG A 89 27.67 0.12 -4.22
C ARG A 89 26.23 -0.32 -4.40
N PHE A 90 25.52 -0.59 -3.30
CA PHE A 90 24.11 -0.97 -3.34
C PHE A 90 23.29 0.12 -4.03
N ASP A 91 23.47 1.39 -3.66
CA ASP A 91 22.77 2.51 -4.29
C ASP A 91 23.08 2.61 -5.78
N SER A 92 24.34 2.46 -6.19
CA SER A 92 24.73 2.49 -7.60
C SER A 92 24.11 1.34 -8.41
N ASP A 93 24.05 0.15 -7.84
CA ASP A 93 23.47 -1.04 -8.49
C ASP A 93 21.94 -0.93 -8.56
N LYS A 94 21.30 -0.49 -7.48
CA LYS A 94 19.88 -0.15 -7.43
C LYS A 94 19.51 0.87 -8.51
N ASP A 95 20.29 1.95 -8.63
CA ASP A 95 20.06 2.95 -9.66
C ASP A 95 20.11 2.35 -11.07
N ALA A 96 21.10 1.47 -11.32
CA ALA A 96 21.21 0.79 -12.61
C ALA A 96 20.03 -0.16 -12.86
N CYS A 97 19.47 -0.77 -11.84
CA CYS A 97 18.26 -1.59 -11.93
C CYS A 97 17.01 -0.75 -12.20
N LEU A 98 16.80 0.36 -11.48
CA LEU A 98 15.67 1.27 -11.69
C LEU A 98 15.68 1.84 -13.11
N ILE A 99 16.84 2.24 -13.63
CA ILE A 99 16.98 2.68 -15.03
C ILE A 99 16.61 1.56 -16.03
N GLN A 100 16.97 0.30 -15.74
CA GLN A 100 16.60 -0.83 -16.58
C GLN A 100 15.10 -1.12 -16.58
N MET A 101 14.42 -0.85 -15.46
CA MET A 101 12.97 -0.92 -15.34
C MET A 101 12.25 0.25 -16.05
N GLY A 102 13.01 1.23 -16.56
CA GLY A 102 12.48 2.38 -17.28
C GLY A 102 12.20 3.60 -16.39
N ILE A 103 12.57 3.55 -15.10
CA ILE A 103 12.37 4.66 -14.17
C ILE A 103 13.35 5.80 -14.51
N ASP A 104 12.81 7.00 -14.70
CA ASP A 104 13.60 8.21 -14.89
C ASP A 104 14.14 8.74 -13.56
N LEU A 105 15.33 8.26 -13.18
CA LEU A 105 15.99 8.71 -11.96
C LEU A 105 16.40 10.19 -11.99
N GLU A 106 16.54 10.80 -13.17
CA GLU A 106 16.79 12.24 -13.26
C GLU A 106 15.54 12.98 -12.81
N ALA A 107 14.36 12.60 -13.32
CA ALA A 107 13.08 13.15 -12.88
C ALA A 107 12.86 12.99 -11.37
N VAL A 108 13.15 11.79 -10.82
CA VAL A 108 13.04 11.53 -9.37
C VAL A 108 13.99 12.41 -8.54
N ARG A 109 15.21 12.66 -9.02
CA ARG A 109 16.24 13.43 -8.28
C ARG A 109 16.14 14.93 -8.45
N SER A 110 15.59 15.40 -9.57
CA SER A 110 15.40 16.82 -9.85
C SER A 110 14.37 17.47 -8.92
N GLY A 111 13.67 16.67 -8.11
CA GLY A 111 12.64 17.12 -7.20
C GLY A 111 11.28 17.19 -7.89
N PRO A 112 10.24 17.59 -7.15
CA PRO A 112 8.90 17.68 -7.70
C PRO A 112 8.80 18.73 -8.81
N THR A 113 7.99 18.43 -9.82
CA THR A 113 7.57 19.39 -10.86
C THR A 113 6.14 19.85 -10.59
N VAL A 114 5.71 20.93 -11.26
CA VAL A 114 4.30 21.37 -11.24
C VAL A 114 3.36 20.24 -11.64
N GLU A 115 3.73 19.46 -12.67
CA GLU A 115 2.93 18.35 -13.18
C GLU A 115 2.84 17.19 -12.19
N SER A 116 3.97 16.80 -11.57
CA SER A 116 3.96 15.74 -10.56
C SER A 116 3.20 16.15 -9.29
N LEU A 117 3.29 17.42 -8.89
CA LEU A 117 2.56 17.95 -7.73
C LEU A 117 1.07 18.07 -8.00
N SER A 118 0.66 18.51 -9.19
CA SER A 118 -0.75 18.53 -9.61
C SER A 118 -1.35 17.11 -9.57
N THR A 119 -0.62 16.13 -10.11
CA THR A 119 -1.01 14.71 -10.05
C THR A 119 -1.12 14.23 -8.60
N ARG A 120 -0.12 14.53 -7.77
CA ARG A 120 -0.13 14.16 -6.35
C ARG A 120 -1.31 14.79 -5.61
N TYR A 121 -1.59 16.06 -5.83
CA TYR A 121 -2.71 16.76 -5.20
C TYR A 121 -4.05 16.11 -5.55
N ALA A 122 -4.28 15.76 -6.82
CA ALA A 122 -5.48 15.04 -7.23
C ALA A 122 -5.62 13.68 -6.52
N GLN A 123 -4.52 12.93 -6.40
CA GLN A 123 -4.52 11.65 -5.68
C GLN A 123 -4.78 11.83 -4.18
N GLU A 124 -4.24 12.87 -3.55
CA GLU A 124 -4.52 13.18 -2.14
C GLU A 124 -6.00 13.56 -1.92
N LEU A 125 -6.63 14.25 -2.88
CA LEU A 125 -8.07 14.49 -2.83
C LEU A 125 -8.87 13.19 -2.95
N ASP A 126 -8.48 12.26 -3.84
CA ASP A 126 -9.13 10.95 -3.93
C ASP A 126 -9.01 10.17 -2.62
N VAL A 127 -7.84 10.20 -1.97
CA VAL A 127 -7.62 9.57 -0.65
C VAL A 127 -8.51 10.22 0.40
N ARG A 128 -8.58 11.55 0.44
CA ARG A 128 -9.45 12.29 1.35
C ARG A 128 -10.92 11.87 1.19
N GLU A 129 -11.42 11.80 -0.04
CA GLU A 129 -12.80 11.38 -0.29
C GLU A 129 -13.04 9.92 0.11
N CYS A 130 -12.05 9.04 -0.08
CA CYS A 130 -12.09 7.68 0.44
C CYS A 130 -12.19 7.66 1.98
N LEU A 131 -11.36 8.44 2.68
CA LEU A 131 -11.36 8.52 4.15
C LEU A 131 -12.72 9.01 4.69
N ILE A 132 -13.33 10.00 4.03
CA ILE A 132 -14.69 10.47 4.33
C ILE A 132 -15.71 9.35 4.12
N ALA A 133 -15.61 8.61 3.02
CA ALA A 133 -16.47 7.46 2.75
C ALA A 133 -16.31 6.34 3.79
N GLN A 134 -15.13 6.19 4.38
CA GLN A 134 -14.85 5.29 5.51
C GLN A 134 -15.30 5.83 6.88
N GLY A 135 -15.94 6.99 6.91
CA GLY A 135 -16.52 7.60 8.10
C GLY A 135 -15.57 8.45 8.93
N ILE A 136 -14.43 8.88 8.37
CA ILE A 136 -13.56 9.87 9.02
C ILE A 136 -14.16 11.27 8.84
N GLU A 137 -14.38 11.95 9.96
CA GLU A 137 -14.80 13.35 9.97
C GLU A 137 -13.57 14.25 9.84
N MET A 138 -13.11 14.48 8.60
CA MET A 138 -11.92 15.30 8.32
C MET A 138 -12.03 16.69 8.97
N GLU A 139 -10.99 17.11 9.70
CA GLU A 139 -10.96 18.39 10.42
C GLU A 139 -10.37 19.53 9.58
N SER A 140 -9.53 19.20 8.61
CA SER A 140 -8.80 20.17 7.77
C SER A 140 -9.41 20.22 6.37
N GLU A 141 -9.55 21.43 5.85
CA GLU A 141 -9.82 21.64 4.43
C GLU A 141 -8.50 21.55 3.65
N PRO A 142 -8.49 20.90 2.48
CA PRO A 142 -7.30 20.91 1.63
C PRO A 142 -6.99 22.35 1.19
N PRO A 143 -5.69 22.71 1.05
CA PRO A 143 -5.30 23.98 0.45
C PRO A 143 -5.76 24.00 -1.02
N SER A 144 -5.65 25.16 -1.68
CA SER A 144 -5.82 25.20 -3.14
C SER A 144 -4.70 24.43 -3.85
N GLU A 145 -4.95 23.95 -5.07
CA GLU A 145 -3.92 23.29 -5.89
C GLU A 145 -2.68 24.20 -6.09
N ASP A 146 -2.90 25.48 -6.38
CA ASP A 146 -1.82 26.47 -6.54
C ASP A 146 -0.99 26.60 -5.25
N GLU A 147 -1.64 26.65 -4.08
CA GLU A 147 -0.95 26.72 -2.77
C GLU A 147 -0.17 25.44 -2.47
N PHE A 148 -0.74 24.27 -2.76
CA PHE A 148 -0.05 22.99 -2.63
C PHE A 148 1.19 22.91 -3.53
N ILE A 149 1.08 23.35 -4.78
CA ILE A 149 2.19 23.35 -5.74
C ILE A 149 3.26 24.36 -5.31
N GLU A 150 2.87 25.57 -4.89
CA GLU A 150 3.80 26.59 -4.39
C GLU A 150 4.59 26.08 -3.17
N GLU A 151 3.92 25.40 -2.23
CA GLU A 151 4.56 24.78 -1.07
C GLU A 151 5.52 23.66 -1.48
N GLY A 152 5.07 22.73 -2.32
CA GLY A 152 5.88 21.60 -2.78
C GLY A 152 7.10 21.97 -3.63
N LEU A 153 7.06 23.14 -4.30
CA LEU A 153 8.22 23.69 -5.04
C LEU A 153 9.13 24.56 -4.17
N SER A 154 8.71 24.93 -2.96
CA SER A 154 9.51 25.75 -2.08
C SER A 154 10.72 24.97 -1.55
N SER A 155 11.91 25.57 -1.60
CA SER A 155 13.15 24.96 -1.10
C SER A 155 13.30 25.03 0.43
N ASP A 156 12.30 25.58 1.11
CA ASP A 156 12.29 25.73 2.55
C ASP A 156 11.72 24.43 3.14
N ASP A 157 12.61 23.52 3.54
CA ASP A 157 12.40 22.19 4.18
C ASP A 157 11.49 22.17 5.44
N SER A 158 10.73 23.24 5.70
CA SER A 158 10.00 23.45 6.96
C SER A 158 8.48 23.33 6.87
N GLY A 159 7.89 23.24 5.67
CA GLY A 159 6.47 22.93 5.48
C GLY A 159 6.29 21.46 5.15
N GLU A 160 5.65 20.69 6.04
CA GLU A 160 5.06 19.41 5.64
C GLU A 160 3.91 19.72 4.69
N ALA A 161 4.12 19.49 3.38
CA ALA A 161 3.08 19.66 2.38
C ALA A 161 1.82 18.93 2.82
N TRP A 162 0.66 19.57 2.63
CA TRP A 162 -0.62 18.99 3.02
C TRP A 162 -0.81 17.58 2.44
N TRP A 163 -1.31 16.65 3.24
CA TRP A 163 -1.59 15.26 2.83
C TRP A 163 -2.77 14.73 3.61
N ALA A 164 -3.54 13.82 3.02
CA ALA A 164 -4.83 13.39 3.59
C ALA A 164 -4.67 12.67 4.93
N TYR A 165 -3.63 11.84 5.10
CA TYR A 165 -3.36 11.13 6.36
C TYR A 165 -2.76 12.02 7.47
N GLY A 166 -2.35 13.25 7.14
CA GLY A 166 -1.92 14.26 8.11
C GLY A 166 -3.06 14.93 8.85
N ASP A 167 -4.31 14.67 8.48
CA ASP A 167 -5.47 15.28 9.13
C ASP A 167 -5.56 14.85 10.61
N PRO A 168 -5.80 15.79 11.54
CA PRO A 168 -5.94 15.47 12.96
C PRO A 168 -6.96 14.36 13.26
N ALA A 169 -8.04 14.24 12.50
CA ALA A 169 -9.06 13.20 12.68
C ALA A 169 -8.51 11.80 12.33
N VAL A 170 -7.71 11.70 11.26
CA VAL A 170 -7.04 10.46 10.86
C VAL A 170 -5.98 10.08 11.90
N ILE A 171 -5.19 11.03 12.37
CA ILE A 171 -4.20 10.78 13.43
C ILE A 171 -4.89 10.34 14.73
N ALA A 172 -6.00 10.97 15.10
CA ALA A 172 -6.77 10.65 16.31
C ALA A 172 -7.43 9.27 16.27
N ALA A 173 -7.70 8.72 15.08
CA ALA A 173 -8.23 7.37 14.90
C ALA A 173 -7.26 6.28 15.41
N GLY A 174 -5.96 6.59 15.46
CA GLY A 174 -4.93 5.75 16.02
C GLY A 174 -4.39 4.68 15.05
N PRO A 175 -3.28 4.02 15.41
CA PRO A 175 -2.48 3.20 14.49
C PRO A 175 -3.23 1.97 13.97
N GLU A 176 -4.06 1.32 14.79
CA GLU A 176 -4.83 0.14 14.36
C GLU A 176 -5.86 0.52 13.30
N ARG A 177 -6.61 1.62 13.51
CA ARG A 177 -7.58 2.10 12.54
C ARG A 177 -6.90 2.61 11.27
N ASN A 178 -5.75 3.28 11.39
CA ASN A 178 -5.01 3.77 10.24
C ASN A 178 -4.45 2.62 9.40
N ALA A 179 -4.01 1.53 10.02
CA ALA A 179 -3.61 0.32 9.31
C ALA A 179 -4.78 -0.28 8.51
N GLU A 180 -6.00 -0.30 9.07
CA GLU A 180 -7.20 -0.71 8.32
C GLU A 180 -7.52 0.24 7.16
N LEU A 181 -7.46 1.55 7.41
CA LEU A 181 -7.74 2.58 6.39
C LEU A 181 -6.76 2.47 5.22
N LEU A 182 -5.46 2.24 5.47
CA LEU A 182 -4.46 2.08 4.43
C LEU A 182 -4.73 0.88 3.50
N THR A 183 -5.53 -0.10 3.94
CA THR A 183 -5.94 -1.22 3.07
C THR A 183 -7.06 -0.86 2.09
N VAL A 184 -7.82 0.21 2.35
CA VAL A 184 -8.99 0.62 1.55
C VAL A 184 -8.76 1.98 0.87
N CYS A 185 -8.02 2.87 1.51
CA CYS A 185 -7.64 4.20 1.06
C CYS A 185 -6.11 4.31 1.04
N PRO A 186 -5.42 3.59 0.14
CA PRO A 186 -3.95 3.59 0.13
C PRO A 186 -3.40 4.98 -0.19
N GLU A 187 -2.31 5.36 0.48
CA GLU A 187 -1.59 6.58 0.12
C GLU A 187 -1.01 6.48 -1.30
N PRO A 188 -0.85 7.60 -2.01
CA PRO A 188 -0.27 7.56 -3.34
C PRO A 188 1.20 7.12 -3.24
N TRP A 189 1.54 6.06 -3.98
CA TRP A 189 2.88 5.48 -3.98
C TRP A 189 3.80 6.18 -4.99
N VAL A 190 5.04 6.47 -4.58
CA VAL A 190 5.98 7.33 -5.32
C VAL A 190 6.34 6.83 -6.72
N PHE A 191 6.20 5.53 -6.98
CA PHE A 191 6.47 4.93 -8.30
C PHE A 191 5.19 4.48 -9.04
N GLY A 192 4.00 4.78 -8.50
CA GLY A 192 2.72 4.28 -9.03
C GLY A 192 1.96 5.25 -9.93
N ALA A 193 2.62 6.27 -10.49
CA ALA A 193 1.95 7.42 -11.10
C ALA A 193 2.52 7.85 -12.46
N GLU A 194 2.98 6.92 -13.29
CA GLU A 194 3.43 7.21 -14.67
C GLU A 194 2.56 6.56 -15.76
#